data_AF-A0A8B7QQQ1-F1
#
_entry.id   AF-A0A8B7QQQ1-F1
#
_cell.length_a   1.000
_cell.length_b   1.000
_cell.length_c   1.000
_cell.angle_alpha   90.00
_cell.angle_beta   90.00
_cell.angle_gamma   90.00
#
_symmetry.space_group_name_H-M   'P 1'
#
loop_
_entity.id
_entity.type
_entity.pdbx_description
1 polymer ?
#
loop_
_entity_poly.entity_id
_entity_poly.type
_entity_poly.pdbx_seq_one_letter_code
_entity_poly.pdbx_strand_id
1 'polypeptide(L)'
;MDLIPSFSTETWALLATSLVLLYLYGTSTHGLFKKLGIPGPTPLPFLGTVVGYRNGLWDFDKKCFQKYGNMWGDVAYFQTTLFPGGLMDLRIVWSGLSQLQQLFPFGAAGGVMFPIIGQYGDMLVRNLRKEAEKGKPITLKDIFGAYSMDVITSTSFGVNIDSLNNPKDPFVENIKNLLKFKLVDPLILSITLFPFLIPVFEALNIFMFPKRVTDFFTKSIKRMKESRLHDKQKHRVDFLQLMINSQNSKEMDTHKGLSDLELVAQSIIFIFAGYETTSTSLSFLMYMLATHPDVQQKLQEEIDTTFPNKAPPTYDALVQMEYLDMVVNETLRLFPVAGRIERVCKKDVEINRVFIPKGTVVMVPSIVLQRDSAFWPEPEEFRPERFSKKNKDSINPYIYLPFGTGPRNCIGMRFALMNMKLAVVRVLQNFSFKPCKETQIPLELDTLGIIQPQKPIVLNVELRDGTISGA
;
A
#
# COMPACT_ATOMS: atom_id res chain seq x y z
N MET A 1 -54.53 -5.83 12.39
CA MET A 1 -53.35 -4.95 12.47
C MET A 1 -52.91 -4.71 11.05
N ASP A 2 -53.45 -3.65 10.44
CA ASP A 2 -53.20 -3.32 9.04
C ASP A 2 -51.81 -2.69 8.92
N LEU A 3 -50.83 -3.49 8.50
CA LEU A 3 -49.43 -3.10 8.29
C LEU A 3 -49.23 -2.24 7.03
N ILE A 4 -50.30 -1.89 6.32
CA ILE A 4 -50.24 -1.14 5.06
C ILE A 4 -51.10 0.13 5.22
N PRO A 5 -50.50 1.33 5.17
CA PRO A 5 -51.27 2.57 5.22
C PRO A 5 -52.24 2.67 4.04
N SER A 6 -53.44 3.23 4.24
CA SER A 6 -54.39 3.55 3.18
C SER A 6 -53.91 4.76 2.36
N PHE A 7 -52.88 4.55 1.54
CA PHE A 7 -52.39 5.57 0.61
C PHE A 7 -53.34 5.74 -0.58
N SER A 8 -53.40 6.94 -1.15
CA SER A 8 -54.19 7.23 -2.35
C SER A 8 -53.65 6.47 -3.57
N THR A 9 -54.48 6.27 -4.60
CA THR A 9 -54.07 5.65 -5.87
C THR A 9 -52.88 6.35 -6.52
N GLU A 10 -52.82 7.67 -6.43
CA GLU A 10 -51.73 8.50 -6.94
C GLU A 10 -50.44 8.24 -6.16
N THR A 11 -50.55 8.09 -4.84
CA THR A 11 -49.40 7.79 -3.97
C THR A 11 -48.82 6.40 -4.29
N TRP A 12 -49.68 5.40 -4.51
CA TRP A 12 -49.25 4.06 -4.94
C TRP A 12 -48.59 4.08 -6.33
N ALA A 13 -49.16 4.85 -7.28
CA ALA A 13 -48.58 4.99 -8.62
C ALA A 13 -47.19 5.66 -8.58
N LEU A 14 -47.02 6.71 -7.75
CA LEU A 14 -45.74 7.37 -7.55
C LEU A 14 -44.70 6.45 -6.89
N LEU A 15 -45.10 5.69 -5.87
CA LEU A 15 -44.22 4.71 -5.22
C LEU A 15 -43.78 3.61 -6.20
N ALA A 16 -44.71 3.04 -6.97
CA ALA A 16 -44.40 2.03 -7.96
C ALA A 16 -43.45 2.58 -9.05
N THR A 17 -43.72 3.78 -9.57
CA THR A 17 -42.86 4.43 -10.57
C THR A 17 -41.46 4.71 -10.00
N SER A 18 -41.39 5.21 -8.76
CA SER A 18 -40.12 5.46 -8.06
C SER A 18 -39.32 4.16 -7.90
N LEU A 19 -39.94 3.07 -7.47
CA LEU A 19 -39.28 1.76 -7.34
C LEU A 19 -38.77 1.22 -8.67
N VAL A 20 -39.52 1.39 -9.76
CA VAL A 20 -39.09 1.00 -11.11
C VAL A 20 -37.90 1.84 -11.57
N LEU A 21 -37.96 3.17 -11.42
CA LEU A 21 -36.84 4.05 -11.75
C LEU A 21 -35.59 3.73 -10.92
N LEU A 22 -35.78 3.44 -9.63
CA LEU A 22 -34.71 3.02 -8.73
C LEU A 22 -34.08 1.71 -9.21
N TYR A 23 -34.90 0.71 -9.55
CA TYR A 23 -34.43 -0.58 -10.06
C TYR A 23 -33.66 -0.42 -11.39
N LEU A 24 -34.21 0.37 -12.32
CA LEU A 24 -33.55 0.68 -13.60
C LEU A 24 -32.21 1.39 -13.39
N TYR A 25 -32.15 2.35 -12.47
CA TYR A 25 -30.90 3.00 -12.07
C TYR A 25 -29.88 1.97 -11.57
N GLY A 26 -30.26 1.14 -10.60
CA GLY A 26 -29.42 0.14 -9.96
C GLY A 26 -29.07 -1.08 -10.81
N THR A 27 -29.56 -1.17 -12.05
CA THR A 27 -29.29 -2.27 -12.99
C THR A 27 -28.85 -1.81 -14.39
N SER A 28 -28.88 -0.51 -14.66
CA SER A 28 -28.61 0.10 -15.97
C SER A 28 -27.30 -0.36 -16.63
N THR A 29 -26.26 -0.60 -15.84
CA THR A 29 -24.92 -0.98 -16.31
C THR A 29 -24.66 -2.49 -16.31
N HIS A 30 -25.54 -3.31 -15.73
CA HIS A 30 -25.33 -4.75 -15.52
C HIS A 30 -25.22 -5.54 -16.83
N GLY A 31 -25.86 -5.05 -17.89
CA GLY A 31 -25.85 -5.69 -19.20
C GLY A 31 -24.55 -5.50 -19.99
N LEU A 32 -23.60 -4.67 -19.52
CA LEU A 32 -22.44 -4.27 -20.31
C LEU A 32 -21.59 -5.47 -20.74
N PHE A 33 -21.08 -6.25 -19.79
CA PHE A 33 -20.21 -7.39 -20.07
C PHE A 33 -20.91 -8.49 -20.86
N LYS A 34 -22.20 -8.71 -20.58
CA LYS A 34 -23.04 -9.65 -21.36
C LYS A 34 -23.13 -9.25 -22.83
N LYS A 35 -23.29 -7.95 -23.13
CA LYS A 35 -23.31 -7.43 -24.51
C LYS A 35 -21.96 -7.58 -25.22
N LEU A 36 -20.86 -7.51 -24.46
CA LEU A 36 -19.50 -7.68 -24.98
C LEU A 36 -19.06 -9.14 -25.07
N GLY A 37 -19.90 -10.10 -24.65
CA GLY A 37 -19.53 -11.53 -24.60
C GLY A 37 -18.47 -11.86 -23.55
N ILE A 38 -18.27 -10.99 -22.56
CA ILE A 38 -17.28 -11.17 -21.48
C ILE A 38 -17.95 -11.92 -20.32
N PRO A 39 -17.39 -13.05 -19.86
CA PRO A 39 -17.95 -13.81 -18.73
C PRO A 39 -17.76 -13.07 -17.41
N GLY A 40 -18.57 -13.39 -16.40
CA GLY A 40 -18.45 -12.76 -15.10
C GLY A 40 -19.53 -13.16 -14.11
N PRO A 41 -19.35 -12.85 -12.80
CA PRO A 41 -20.39 -13.09 -11.81
C PRO A 41 -21.62 -12.24 -12.07
N THR A 42 -22.81 -12.81 -11.83
CA THR A 42 -24.08 -12.10 -12.01
C THR A 42 -24.24 -11.00 -10.96
N PRO A 43 -24.39 -9.73 -11.36
CA PRO A 43 -24.52 -8.62 -10.42
C PRO A 43 -25.92 -8.57 -9.79
N LEU A 44 -25.98 -8.25 -8.50
CA LEU A 44 -27.22 -7.97 -7.76
C LEU A 44 -27.64 -6.51 -7.97
N PRO A 45 -28.94 -6.18 -8.03
CA PRO A 45 -29.41 -4.79 -8.09
C PRO A 45 -28.77 -3.94 -6.98
N PHE A 46 -28.26 -2.76 -7.34
CA PHE A 46 -27.54 -1.80 -6.48
C PHE A 46 -26.20 -2.28 -5.94
N LEU A 47 -26.10 -3.52 -5.46
CA LEU A 47 -24.88 -4.05 -4.85
C LEU A 47 -23.85 -4.52 -5.88
N GLY A 48 -24.28 -4.73 -7.12
CA GLY A 48 -23.42 -5.26 -8.17
C GLY A 48 -22.82 -6.61 -7.75
N THR A 49 -21.50 -6.73 -7.86
CA THR A 49 -20.73 -7.92 -7.47
C THR A 49 -20.08 -7.80 -6.09
N VAL A 50 -20.29 -6.69 -5.35
CA VAL A 50 -19.62 -6.38 -4.08
C VAL A 50 -19.88 -7.42 -2.99
N VAL A 51 -21.02 -8.14 -3.05
CA VAL A 51 -21.31 -9.25 -2.13
C VAL A 51 -20.27 -10.37 -2.24
N GLY A 52 -19.65 -10.53 -3.41
CA GLY A 52 -18.54 -11.47 -3.61
C GLY A 52 -17.29 -11.12 -2.80
N TYR A 53 -17.16 -9.87 -2.33
CA TYR A 53 -15.99 -9.39 -1.57
C TYR A 53 -16.05 -9.74 -0.08
N ARG A 54 -17.09 -10.45 0.40
CA ARG A 54 -17.25 -10.81 1.82
C ARG A 54 -16.06 -11.57 2.40
N ASN A 55 -15.38 -12.37 1.58
CA ASN A 55 -14.18 -13.12 1.97
C ASN A 55 -12.88 -12.44 1.51
N GLY A 56 -12.97 -11.19 1.04
CA GLY A 56 -11.86 -10.40 0.54
C GLY A 56 -11.77 -10.30 -0.97
N LEU A 57 -11.15 -9.20 -1.43
CA LEU A 57 -10.93 -8.91 -2.84
C LEU A 57 -10.05 -9.98 -3.52
N TRP A 58 -9.04 -10.48 -2.80
CA TRP A 58 -8.10 -11.47 -3.31
C TRP A 58 -8.74 -12.85 -3.50
N ASP A 59 -9.58 -13.31 -2.55
CA ASP A 59 -10.35 -14.56 -2.68
C ASP A 59 -11.36 -14.46 -3.84
N PHE A 60 -12.01 -13.30 -3.97
CA PHE A 60 -12.89 -13.02 -5.10
C PHE A 60 -12.17 -13.10 -6.45
N ASP A 61 -11.01 -12.46 -6.59
CA ASP A 61 -10.23 -12.50 -7.84
C ASP A 61 -9.76 -13.90 -8.15
N LYS A 62 -9.26 -14.64 -7.14
CA LYS A 62 -8.83 -16.03 -7.29
C LYS A 62 -9.97 -16.89 -7.83
N LYS A 63 -11.17 -16.77 -7.25
CA LYS A 63 -12.36 -17.51 -7.69
C LYS A 63 -12.83 -17.09 -9.09
N CYS A 64 -12.77 -15.81 -9.42
CA CYS A 64 -13.14 -15.33 -10.76
C CYS A 64 -12.16 -15.85 -11.82
N PHE A 65 -10.86 -15.76 -11.56
CA PHE A 65 -9.83 -16.25 -12.46
C PHE A 65 -9.94 -17.77 -12.69
N GLN A 66 -10.15 -18.55 -11.62
CA GLN A 66 -10.35 -19.99 -11.74
C GLN A 66 -11.63 -20.37 -12.52
N LYS A 67 -12.70 -19.60 -12.39
CA LYS A 67 -14.00 -19.92 -13.01
C LYS A 67 -14.14 -19.39 -14.45
N TYR A 68 -13.63 -18.21 -14.72
CA TYR A 68 -13.83 -17.48 -15.99
C TYR A 68 -12.57 -17.38 -16.84
N GLY A 69 -11.41 -17.77 -16.31
CA GLY A 69 -10.13 -17.74 -17.01
C GLY A 69 -9.50 -16.35 -17.05
N ASN A 70 -8.80 -16.06 -18.14
CA ASN A 70 -7.90 -14.90 -18.26
C ASN A 70 -8.60 -13.53 -18.29
N MET A 71 -9.91 -13.49 -18.50
CA MET A 71 -10.67 -12.24 -18.56
C MET A 71 -12.08 -12.46 -18.03
N TRP A 72 -12.50 -11.57 -17.13
CA TRP A 72 -13.88 -11.51 -16.64
C TRP A 72 -14.31 -10.06 -16.44
N GLY A 73 -15.61 -9.85 -16.37
CA GLY A 73 -16.21 -8.57 -16.02
C GLY A 73 -16.96 -8.66 -14.70
N ASP A 74 -16.74 -7.71 -13.81
CA ASP A 74 -17.50 -7.56 -12.58
C ASP A 74 -18.02 -6.13 -12.44
N VAL A 75 -19.16 -5.97 -11.75
CA VAL A 75 -19.82 -4.68 -11.59
C VAL A 75 -19.64 -4.24 -10.15
N ALA A 76 -18.56 -3.51 -9.89
CA ALA A 76 -18.32 -2.91 -8.60
C ALA A 76 -18.55 -1.39 -8.68
N TYR A 77 -19.55 -0.91 -7.95
CA TYR A 77 -19.81 0.53 -7.82
C TYR A 77 -18.75 1.25 -6.97
N PHE A 78 -17.92 0.50 -6.25
CA PHE A 78 -16.94 0.98 -5.28
C PHE A 78 -15.69 1.60 -5.93
N GLN A 79 -15.30 1.14 -7.12
CA GLN A 79 -13.96 1.40 -7.68
C GLN A 79 -13.80 2.80 -8.27
N THR A 80 -14.87 3.39 -8.80
CA THR A 80 -14.82 4.72 -9.44
C THR A 80 -14.81 5.87 -8.42
N THR A 81 -15.05 5.57 -7.15
CA THR A 81 -15.42 6.52 -6.09
C THR A 81 -14.60 6.37 -4.81
N LEU A 82 -13.50 5.61 -4.82
CA LEU A 82 -12.71 5.40 -3.59
C LEU A 82 -12.14 6.69 -2.97
N PHE A 83 -12.00 7.78 -3.74
CA PHE A 83 -11.65 9.10 -3.20
C PHE A 83 -12.28 10.24 -4.04
N PRO A 84 -13.59 10.49 -3.93
CA PRO A 84 -14.22 11.58 -4.63
C PRO A 84 -14.02 12.85 -3.80
N GLY A 85 -13.07 13.69 -4.22
CA GLY A 85 -12.87 15.02 -3.63
C GLY A 85 -11.99 15.08 -2.38
N GLY A 86 -11.57 16.30 -2.03
CA GLY A 86 -10.75 16.61 -0.86
C GLY A 86 -9.24 16.32 -1.01
N LEU A 87 -8.54 16.28 0.13
CA LEU A 87 -7.06 16.11 0.22
C LEU A 87 -6.54 14.76 -0.31
N MET A 88 -7.39 13.80 -0.64
CA MET A 88 -6.98 12.52 -1.26
C MET A 88 -7.66 12.25 -2.60
N ASP A 89 -8.28 13.24 -3.24
CA ASP A 89 -8.79 13.07 -4.61
C ASP A 89 -7.64 12.57 -5.51
N LEU A 90 -7.82 11.39 -6.11
CA LEU A 90 -6.78 10.75 -6.93
C LEU A 90 -6.34 11.63 -8.11
N ARG A 91 -7.16 12.59 -8.56
CA ARG A 91 -6.78 13.55 -9.60
C ARG A 91 -5.81 14.61 -9.07
N ILE A 92 -6.04 15.11 -7.87
CA ILE A 92 -5.15 16.05 -7.15
C ILE A 92 -3.85 15.35 -6.76
N VAL A 93 -3.97 14.12 -6.22
CA VAL A 93 -2.82 13.29 -5.91
C VAL A 93 -2.01 13.02 -7.18
N TRP A 94 -2.67 12.71 -8.30
CA TRP A 94 -1.97 12.43 -9.55
C TRP A 94 -1.36 13.67 -10.21
N SER A 95 -2.03 14.83 -10.21
CA SER A 95 -1.45 16.06 -10.76
C SER A 95 -0.09 16.33 -10.09
N GLY A 96 -0.06 16.27 -8.76
CA GLY A 96 1.17 16.47 -8.00
C GLY A 96 2.21 15.38 -8.19
N LEU A 97 1.82 14.09 -8.20
CA LEU A 97 2.77 12.99 -8.43
C LEU A 97 3.44 13.08 -9.79
N SER A 98 2.70 13.45 -10.85
CA SER A 98 3.26 13.59 -12.19
C SER A 98 4.33 14.68 -12.29
N GLN A 99 4.20 15.74 -11.48
CA GLN A 99 5.20 16.80 -11.36
C GLN A 99 6.41 16.33 -10.54
N LEU A 100 6.16 15.64 -9.42
CA LEU A 100 7.22 15.11 -8.56
C LEU A 100 8.05 14.01 -9.22
N GLN A 101 7.47 13.18 -10.08
CA GLN A 101 8.18 12.11 -10.79
C GLN A 101 9.29 12.65 -11.71
N GLN A 102 9.12 13.86 -12.25
CA GLN A 102 10.15 14.53 -13.06
C GLN A 102 11.25 15.17 -12.18
N LEU A 103 10.92 15.51 -10.94
CA LEU A 103 11.82 16.17 -9.98
C LEU A 103 12.62 15.20 -9.12
N PHE A 104 12.39 13.88 -9.25
CA PHE A 104 12.98 12.87 -8.37
C PHE A 104 14.01 11.96 -9.09
N PRO A 105 15.23 12.44 -9.39
CA PRO A 105 16.33 11.56 -9.74
C PRO A 105 16.79 10.83 -8.47
N PHE A 106 16.16 9.68 -8.18
CA PHE A 106 16.41 8.85 -6.99
C PHE A 106 17.90 8.53 -6.74
N GLY A 107 18.76 8.57 -7.76
CA GLY A 107 20.19 8.32 -7.62
C GLY A 107 20.90 9.29 -6.66
N ALA A 108 20.62 10.59 -6.75
CA ALA A 108 21.23 11.59 -5.86
C ALA A 108 20.55 11.63 -4.47
N ALA A 109 19.24 11.39 -4.41
CA ALA A 109 18.47 11.42 -3.16
C ALA A 109 18.70 10.18 -2.27
N GLY A 110 18.95 9.00 -2.88
CA GLY A 110 19.16 7.74 -2.16
C GLY A 110 20.38 7.78 -1.23
N GLY A 111 21.51 8.28 -1.71
CA GLY A 111 22.73 8.44 -0.90
C GLY A 111 22.57 9.43 0.26
N VAL A 112 21.75 10.46 0.11
CA VAL A 112 21.48 11.45 1.18
C VAL A 112 20.54 10.88 2.25
N MET A 113 19.57 10.05 1.85
CA MET A 113 18.62 9.44 2.77
C MET A 113 19.22 8.25 3.53
N PHE A 114 20.15 7.51 2.93
CA PHE A 114 20.69 6.27 3.49
C PHE A 114 21.26 6.39 4.91
N PRO A 115 22.10 7.39 5.26
CA PRO A 115 22.60 7.54 6.63
C PRO A 115 21.50 7.74 7.66
N ILE A 116 20.42 8.41 7.26
CA ILE A 116 19.30 8.75 8.14
C ILE A 116 18.47 7.50 8.42
N ILE A 117 18.19 6.71 7.38
CA ILE A 117 17.56 5.39 7.55
C ILE A 117 18.44 4.49 8.43
N GLY A 118 19.77 4.55 8.26
CA GLY A 118 20.73 3.83 9.11
C GLY A 118 20.59 4.15 10.60
N GLN A 119 20.44 5.43 10.95
CA GLN A 119 20.22 5.86 12.34
C GLN A 119 18.93 5.26 12.94
N TYR A 120 17.85 5.21 12.16
CA TYR A 120 16.61 4.56 12.60
C TYR A 120 16.71 3.04 12.64
N GLY A 121 17.54 2.44 11.79
CA GLY A 121 17.91 1.02 11.86
C GLY A 121 18.62 0.69 13.19
N ASP A 122 19.51 1.56 13.66
CA ASP A 122 20.15 1.40 14.97
C ASP A 122 19.15 1.51 16.12
N MET A 123 18.21 2.46 16.01
CA MET A 123 17.16 2.63 17.00
C MET A 123 16.21 1.44 17.05
N LEU A 124 15.86 0.89 15.89
CA LEU A 124 15.10 -0.35 15.75
C LEU A 124 15.80 -1.52 16.46
N VAL A 125 17.11 -1.71 16.22
CA VAL A 125 17.90 -2.76 16.88
C VAL A 125 17.92 -2.58 18.40
N ARG A 126 18.09 -1.34 18.90
CA ARG A 126 18.07 -1.06 20.34
C ARG A 126 16.73 -1.42 20.98
N ASN A 127 15.61 -1.09 20.32
CA ASN A 127 14.28 -1.40 20.87
C ASN A 127 13.93 -2.88 20.76
N LEU A 128 14.34 -3.56 19.67
CA LEU A 128 14.23 -5.02 19.59
C LEU A 128 15.02 -5.72 20.69
N ARG A 129 16.23 -5.25 21.01
CA ARG A 129 17.05 -5.83 22.08
C ARG A 129 16.33 -5.77 23.43
N LYS A 130 15.73 -4.63 23.77
CA LYS A 130 14.94 -4.48 25.00
C LYS A 130 13.78 -5.46 25.09
N GLU A 131 13.12 -5.77 23.98
CA GLU A 131 12.02 -6.75 23.96
C GLU A 131 12.52 -8.20 23.99
N ALA A 132 13.63 -8.49 23.30
CA ALA A 132 14.28 -9.80 23.33
C ALA A 132 14.79 -10.15 24.75
N GLU A 133 15.40 -9.21 25.47
CA GLU A 133 15.87 -9.39 26.85
C GLU A 133 14.72 -9.64 27.84
N LYS A 134 13.51 -9.15 27.55
CA LYS A 134 12.30 -9.46 28.34
C LYS A 134 11.74 -10.86 28.05
N GLY A 135 12.20 -11.52 26.99
CA GLY A 135 11.71 -12.83 26.55
C GLY A 135 10.24 -12.83 26.11
N LYS A 136 9.69 -11.67 25.73
CA LYS A 136 8.28 -11.56 25.32
C LYS A 136 8.16 -11.65 23.80
N PRO A 137 7.14 -12.38 23.28
CA PRO A 137 6.81 -12.31 21.86
C PRO A 137 6.49 -10.88 21.45
N ILE A 138 6.91 -10.48 20.25
CA ILE A 138 6.71 -9.13 19.74
C ILE A 138 5.70 -9.11 18.59
N THR A 139 4.86 -8.08 18.58
CA THR A 139 4.00 -7.78 17.44
C THR A 139 4.80 -7.01 16.38
N LEU A 140 5.05 -7.63 15.23
CA LEU A 140 5.91 -7.05 14.20
C LEU A 140 5.37 -5.72 13.65
N LYS A 141 4.05 -5.60 13.50
CA LYS A 141 3.41 -4.40 12.96
C LYS A 141 3.65 -3.17 13.83
N ASP A 142 3.75 -3.32 15.15
CA ASP A 142 3.99 -2.20 16.06
C ASP A 142 5.41 -1.67 15.91
N ILE A 143 6.40 -2.56 15.90
CA ILE A 143 7.80 -2.15 15.85
C ILE A 143 8.24 -1.68 14.45
N PHE A 144 7.86 -2.40 13.39
CA PHE A 144 8.16 -1.99 12.03
C PHE A 144 7.28 -0.82 11.58
N GLY A 145 6.07 -0.68 12.15
CA GLY A 145 5.24 0.50 11.98
C GLY A 145 5.94 1.75 12.48
N ALA A 146 6.41 1.71 13.73
CA ALA A 146 7.14 2.84 14.33
C ALA A 146 8.41 3.19 13.55
N TYR A 147 9.20 2.18 13.18
CA TYR A 147 10.38 2.36 12.31
C TYR A 147 10.02 3.02 10.97
N SER A 148 8.98 2.53 10.30
CA SER A 148 8.57 3.06 8.99
C SER A 148 8.07 4.50 9.09
N MET A 149 7.39 4.85 10.18
CA MET A 149 6.96 6.22 10.47
C MET A 149 8.16 7.15 10.62
N ASP A 150 9.09 6.80 11.49
CA ASP A 150 10.27 7.61 11.78
C ASP A 150 11.14 7.82 10.53
N VAL A 151 11.31 6.76 9.73
CA VAL A 151 12.01 6.86 8.45
C VAL A 151 11.28 7.80 7.50
N ILE A 152 9.97 7.62 7.24
CA ILE A 152 9.29 8.46 6.25
C ILE A 152 9.21 9.92 6.69
N THR A 153 9.00 10.20 7.98
CA THR A 153 8.88 11.59 8.45
C THR A 153 10.21 12.32 8.44
N SER A 154 11.28 11.63 8.82
CA SER A 154 12.62 12.17 8.82
C SER A 154 13.18 12.35 7.41
N THR A 155 12.98 11.40 6.49
CA THR A 155 13.48 11.48 5.11
C THR A 155 12.66 12.40 4.25
N SER A 156 11.37 12.57 4.52
CA SER A 156 10.48 13.38 3.69
C SER A 156 10.32 14.80 4.19
N PHE A 157 10.29 15.01 5.51
CA PHE A 157 10.01 16.33 6.09
C PHE A 157 11.13 16.84 6.99
N GLY A 158 12.19 16.07 7.21
CA GLY A 158 13.28 16.46 8.10
C GLY A 158 12.88 16.49 9.58
N VAL A 159 11.77 15.85 9.94
CA VAL A 159 11.23 15.84 11.32
C VAL A 159 11.48 14.49 11.97
N ASN A 160 12.16 14.51 13.11
CA ASN A 160 12.29 13.35 13.98
C ASN A 160 11.13 13.33 14.97
N ILE A 161 10.27 12.31 14.87
CA ILE A 161 9.09 12.14 15.72
C ILE A 161 9.42 11.24 16.92
N ASP A 162 10.39 10.36 16.76
CA ASP A 162 10.76 9.33 17.74
C ASP A 162 9.60 8.38 18.10
N SER A 163 8.86 7.97 17.06
CA SER A 163 7.76 7.00 17.15
C SER A 163 8.19 5.68 17.75
N LEU A 164 9.45 5.28 17.56
CA LEU A 164 10.03 4.05 18.12
C LEU A 164 10.06 4.04 19.65
N ASN A 165 10.23 5.21 20.30
CA ASN A 165 10.18 5.32 21.76
C ASN A 165 8.84 5.89 22.27
N ASN A 166 8.08 6.57 21.42
CA ASN A 166 6.78 7.15 21.75
C ASN A 166 5.64 6.58 20.86
N PRO A 167 5.11 5.39 21.18
CA PRO A 167 4.04 4.76 20.38
C PRO A 167 2.71 5.52 20.41
N LYS A 168 2.56 6.50 21.33
CA LYS A 168 1.39 7.39 21.43
C LYS A 168 1.62 8.74 20.75
N ASP A 169 2.63 8.83 19.88
CA ASP A 169 2.87 10.05 19.13
C ASP A 169 1.63 10.45 18.30
N PRO A 170 1.23 11.73 18.29
CA PRO A 170 0.08 12.19 17.53
C PRO A 170 0.12 11.84 16.04
N PHE A 171 1.28 11.81 15.37
CA PHE A 171 1.37 11.41 13.96
C PHE A 171 0.95 9.95 13.78
N VAL A 172 1.49 9.05 14.60
CA VAL A 172 1.20 7.61 14.55
C VAL A 172 -0.28 7.37 14.78
N GLU A 173 -0.86 8.01 15.80
CA GLU A 173 -2.28 7.85 16.13
C GLU A 173 -3.19 8.38 15.00
N ASN A 174 -2.87 9.55 14.45
CA ASN A 174 -3.67 10.15 13.37
C ASN A 174 -3.58 9.34 12.06
N ILE A 175 -2.42 8.76 11.71
CA ILE A 175 -2.31 7.86 10.55
C ILE A 175 -3.01 6.54 10.78
N LYS A 176 -2.90 5.93 11.97
CA LYS A 176 -3.68 4.72 12.29
C LYS A 176 -5.19 4.99 12.16
N ASN A 177 -5.67 6.18 12.54
CA ASN A 177 -7.07 6.55 12.35
C ASN A 177 -7.42 6.81 10.89
N LEU A 178 -6.46 7.25 10.06
CA LEU A 178 -6.57 7.31 8.61
C LEU A 178 -6.61 5.91 7.96
N LEU A 179 -6.23 4.86 8.67
CA LEU A 179 -6.19 3.48 8.14
C LEU A 179 -7.44 2.66 8.51
N LYS A 180 -8.26 3.15 9.45
CA LYS A 180 -9.46 2.43 9.94
C LYS A 180 -10.64 2.45 8.95
N PHE A 181 -10.37 2.56 7.66
CA PHE A 181 -11.40 2.51 6.62
C PHE A 181 -11.98 1.11 6.50
N LYS A 182 -13.28 0.98 6.78
CA LYS A 182 -14.03 -0.24 6.50
C LYS A 182 -14.88 -0.01 5.26
N LEU A 183 -14.74 -0.87 4.25
CA LEU A 183 -15.57 -0.80 3.03
C LEU A 183 -17.08 -0.94 3.33
N VAL A 184 -17.43 -1.49 4.50
CA VAL A 184 -18.81 -1.63 4.98
C VAL A 184 -19.29 -0.45 5.82
N ASP A 185 -18.52 0.64 5.90
CA ASP A 185 -18.96 1.85 6.58
C ASP A 185 -20.21 2.44 5.91
N PRO A 186 -21.29 2.78 6.66
CA PRO A 186 -22.53 3.27 6.08
C PRO A 186 -22.38 4.50 5.18
N LEU A 187 -21.45 5.41 5.50
CA LEU A 187 -21.18 6.59 4.68
C LEU A 187 -20.55 6.17 3.34
N ILE A 188 -19.58 5.28 3.37
CA ILE A 188 -18.90 4.80 2.15
C ILE A 188 -19.86 3.99 1.28
N LEU A 189 -20.68 3.14 1.88
CA LEU A 189 -21.74 2.40 1.18
C LEU A 189 -22.74 3.37 0.52
N SER A 190 -23.15 4.43 1.21
CA SER A 190 -24.08 5.42 0.65
C SER A 190 -23.51 6.14 -0.57
N ILE A 191 -22.24 6.56 -0.51
CA ILE A 191 -21.53 7.23 -1.61
C ILE A 191 -21.29 6.28 -2.79
N THR A 192 -21.03 5.00 -2.48
CA THR A 192 -20.81 3.96 -3.48
C THR A 192 -22.08 3.67 -4.27
N LEU A 193 -23.19 3.46 -3.57
CA LEU A 193 -24.47 3.10 -4.19
C LEU A 193 -25.15 4.30 -4.87
N PHE A 194 -24.92 5.50 -4.32
CA PHE A 194 -25.57 6.73 -4.74
C PHE A 194 -24.54 7.86 -4.90
N PRO A 195 -23.68 7.81 -5.94
CA PRO A 195 -22.64 8.83 -6.15
C PRO A 195 -23.19 10.26 -6.34
N PHE A 196 -24.47 10.40 -6.71
CA PHE A 196 -25.13 11.72 -6.73
C PHE A 196 -25.29 12.36 -5.35
N LEU A 197 -25.09 11.62 -4.25
CA LEU A 197 -25.06 12.16 -2.88
C LEU A 197 -23.73 12.83 -2.54
N ILE A 198 -22.66 12.62 -3.31
CA ILE A 198 -21.34 13.22 -3.05
C ILE A 198 -21.43 14.75 -2.91
N PRO A 199 -22.02 15.50 -3.87
CA PRO A 199 -22.13 16.96 -3.74
C PRO A 199 -22.97 17.41 -2.53
N VAL A 200 -23.94 16.58 -2.10
CA VAL A 200 -24.76 16.84 -0.93
C VAL A 200 -23.94 16.70 0.34
N PHE A 201 -23.16 15.63 0.48
CA PHE A 201 -22.27 15.44 1.62
C PHE A 201 -21.18 16.51 1.68
N GLU A 202 -20.63 16.90 0.54
CA GLU A 202 -19.68 18.02 0.45
C GLU A 202 -20.31 19.34 0.94
N ALA A 203 -21.54 19.66 0.52
CA ALA A 203 -22.27 20.84 0.99
C ALA A 203 -22.54 20.81 2.51
N LEU A 204 -22.72 19.60 3.08
CA LEU A 204 -22.91 19.39 4.52
C LEU A 204 -21.59 19.28 5.32
N ASN A 205 -20.43 19.47 4.69
CA ASN A 205 -19.10 19.27 5.30
C ASN A 205 -18.87 17.85 5.85
N ILE A 206 -19.49 16.83 5.25
CA ILE A 206 -19.29 15.42 5.58
C ILE A 206 -18.25 14.85 4.61
N PHE A 207 -17.07 14.54 5.13
CA PHE A 207 -15.95 14.00 4.35
C PHE A 207 -15.66 12.55 4.72
N MET A 208 -15.13 11.79 3.77
CA MET A 208 -14.70 10.40 3.98
C MET A 208 -13.62 10.31 5.07
N PHE A 209 -12.70 11.28 5.13
CA PHE A 209 -11.64 11.31 6.12
C PHE A 209 -12.05 12.11 7.36
N PRO A 210 -11.68 11.66 8.57
CA PRO A 210 -11.95 12.42 9.78
C PRO A 210 -11.32 13.82 9.71
N LYS A 211 -12.15 14.86 9.80
CA LYS A 211 -11.68 16.27 9.72
C LYS A 211 -10.56 16.58 10.71
N ARG A 212 -10.62 16.00 11.92
CA ARG A 212 -9.58 16.12 12.94
C ARG A 212 -8.20 15.66 12.43
N VAL A 213 -8.16 14.56 11.68
CA VAL A 213 -6.93 13.99 11.13
C VAL A 213 -6.40 14.87 10.00
N THR A 214 -7.27 15.27 9.06
CA THR A 214 -6.86 16.15 7.95
C THR A 214 -6.40 17.52 8.45
N ASP A 215 -7.06 18.09 9.46
CA ASP A 215 -6.68 19.37 10.07
C ASP A 215 -5.33 19.27 10.79
N PHE A 216 -5.08 18.15 11.47
CA PHE A 216 -3.78 17.88 12.10
C PHE A 216 -2.65 17.90 11.06
N PHE A 217 -2.77 17.10 9.99
CA PHE A 217 -1.74 17.06 8.94
C PHE A 217 -1.59 18.40 8.23
N THR A 218 -2.70 19.08 7.92
CA THR A 218 -2.66 20.41 7.30
C THR A 218 -1.88 21.40 8.17
N LYS A 219 -2.16 21.46 9.48
CA LYS A 219 -1.46 22.34 10.41
C LYS A 219 0.01 21.97 10.57
N SER A 220 0.31 20.68 10.72
CA SER A 220 1.68 20.20 10.88
C SER A 220 2.54 20.50 9.65
N ILE A 221 2.03 20.22 8.44
CA ILE A 221 2.75 20.46 7.19
C ILE A 221 2.93 21.95 6.93
N LYS A 222 1.93 22.80 7.21
CA LYS A 222 2.08 24.25 7.13
C LYS A 222 3.17 24.79 8.06
N ARG A 223 3.19 24.34 9.32
CA ARG A 223 4.26 24.71 10.27
C ARG A 223 5.64 24.27 9.79
N MET A 224 5.77 23.06 9.25
CA MET A 224 7.04 22.57 8.69
C MET A 224 7.49 23.42 7.50
N LYS A 225 6.57 23.79 6.59
CA LYS A 225 6.85 24.68 5.47
C LYS A 225 7.29 26.06 5.94
N GLU A 226 6.55 26.67 6.88
CA GLU A 226 6.89 27.99 7.45
C GLU A 226 8.26 27.98 8.12
N SER A 227 8.55 26.98 8.95
CA SER A 227 9.86 26.81 9.59
C SER A 227 11.01 26.79 8.58
N ARG A 228 10.81 26.16 7.42
CA ARG A 228 11.83 26.10 6.36
C ARG A 228 12.02 27.39 5.59
N LEU A 229 10.97 28.19 5.44
CA LEU A 229 11.09 29.49 4.80
C LEU A 229 11.88 30.48 5.68
N HIS A 230 11.87 30.27 7.01
CA HIS A 230 12.59 31.10 7.96
C HIS A 230 14.02 30.64 8.24
N ASP A 231 14.31 29.33 8.13
CA ASP A 231 15.65 28.81 8.37
C ASP A 231 16.55 28.97 7.13
N LYS A 232 17.62 29.78 7.26
CA LYS A 232 18.57 30.07 6.18
C LYS A 232 19.71 29.04 6.08
N GLN A 233 19.82 28.09 7.01
CA GLN A 233 20.92 27.11 7.00
C GLN A 233 20.55 25.81 6.29
N LYS A 234 21.47 25.38 5.40
CA LYS A 234 21.54 24.09 4.67
C LYS A 234 20.19 23.51 4.24
N HIS A 235 19.83 23.79 2.99
CA HIS A 235 18.70 23.15 2.30
C HIS A 235 18.97 21.66 2.15
N ARG A 236 18.48 20.85 3.09
CA ARG A 236 18.43 19.41 2.93
C ARG A 236 17.48 19.10 1.76
N VAL A 237 17.97 18.39 0.76
CA VAL A 237 17.14 17.95 -0.37
C VAL A 237 16.31 16.75 0.09
N ASP A 238 15.08 17.03 0.50
CA ASP A 238 14.06 16.04 0.85
C ASP A 238 12.73 16.33 0.14
N PHE A 239 11.75 15.46 0.33
CA PHE A 239 10.46 15.55 -0.36
C PHE A 239 9.76 16.89 -0.12
N LEU A 240 9.78 17.42 1.10
CA LEU A 240 9.17 18.72 1.40
C LEU A 240 9.88 19.85 0.65
N GLN A 241 11.22 19.84 0.60
CA GLN A 241 11.95 20.85 -0.16
C GLN A 241 11.64 20.79 -1.66
N LEU A 242 11.52 19.59 -2.23
CA LEU A 242 11.17 19.42 -3.65
C LEU A 242 9.76 19.94 -3.95
N MET A 243 8.80 19.66 -3.05
CA MET A 243 7.45 20.22 -3.16
C MET A 243 7.47 21.75 -3.09
N ILE A 244 8.20 22.35 -2.14
CA ILE A 244 8.35 23.81 -2.01
C ILE A 244 8.97 24.42 -3.27
N ASN A 245 10.03 23.81 -3.80
CA ASN A 245 10.69 24.27 -5.03
C ASN A 245 9.72 24.24 -6.22
N SER A 246 8.89 23.21 -6.33
CA SER A 246 7.84 23.10 -7.35
C SER A 246 6.73 24.16 -7.19
N GLN A 247 6.42 24.61 -5.97
CA GLN A 247 5.52 25.76 -5.80
C GLN A 247 6.16 27.07 -6.27
N ASN A 248 7.46 27.22 -6.06
CA ASN A 248 8.22 28.43 -6.33
C ASN A 248 8.71 28.55 -7.78
N SER A 249 8.67 27.47 -8.57
CA SER A 249 8.97 27.50 -10.00
C SER A 249 7.88 28.28 -10.76
N LYS A 250 8.01 29.61 -10.74
CA LYS A 250 7.49 30.46 -11.81
C LYS A 250 8.43 30.23 -13.01
N GLU A 251 7.89 29.98 -14.20
CA GLU A 251 8.64 29.83 -15.47
C GLU A 251 9.26 28.45 -15.78
N MET A 252 8.41 27.46 -16.04
CA MET A 252 8.61 26.59 -17.21
C MET A 252 7.27 26.50 -17.92
N ASP A 253 7.19 26.94 -19.19
CA ASP A 253 5.99 27.13 -20.03
C ASP A 253 5.06 25.91 -20.23
N THR A 254 5.25 24.84 -19.45
CA THR A 254 4.54 23.57 -19.57
C THR A 254 3.94 23.06 -18.26
N HIS A 255 4.31 23.58 -17.07
CA HIS A 255 3.91 22.98 -15.78
C HIS A 255 3.48 24.02 -14.73
N LYS A 256 2.24 23.88 -14.23
CA LYS A 256 1.67 24.68 -13.13
C LYS A 256 2.22 24.17 -11.78
N GLY A 257 2.85 25.03 -10.98
CA GLY A 257 3.37 24.67 -9.65
C GLY A 257 2.30 24.18 -8.67
N LEU A 258 2.72 23.38 -7.68
CA LEU A 258 1.84 22.79 -6.66
C LEU A 258 1.12 23.87 -5.83
N SER A 259 -0.19 23.74 -5.65
CA SER A 259 -0.94 24.51 -4.63
C SER A 259 -0.64 24.03 -3.21
N ASP A 260 -0.92 24.85 -2.19
CA ASP A 260 -0.75 24.43 -0.79
C ASP A 260 -1.62 23.21 -0.44
N LEU A 261 -2.82 23.13 -1.03
CA LEU A 261 -3.70 21.98 -0.85
C LEU A 261 -3.09 20.72 -1.48
N GLU A 262 -2.55 20.83 -2.70
CA GLU A 262 -1.84 19.72 -3.35
C GLU A 262 -0.60 19.30 -2.55
N LEU A 263 0.18 20.24 -2.00
CA LEU A 263 1.35 19.92 -1.17
C LEU A 263 0.95 19.13 0.08
N VAL A 264 -0.11 19.54 0.79
CA VAL A 264 -0.62 18.80 1.96
C VAL A 264 -1.14 17.42 1.56
N ALA A 265 -1.88 17.32 0.44
CA ALA A 265 -2.36 16.06 -0.10
C ALA A 265 -1.21 15.09 -0.40
N GLN A 266 -0.17 15.56 -1.09
CA GLN A 266 1.05 14.77 -1.37
C GLN A 266 1.74 14.36 -0.08
N SER A 267 1.84 15.26 0.89
CA SER A 267 2.49 14.94 2.16
C SER A 267 1.78 13.80 2.89
N ILE A 268 0.45 13.84 2.95
CA ILE A 268 -0.36 12.79 3.60
C ILE A 268 -0.21 11.45 2.89
N ILE A 269 -0.26 11.42 1.55
CA ILE A 269 -0.15 10.16 0.79
C ILE A 269 1.26 9.55 0.90
N PHE A 270 2.31 10.37 0.92
CA PHE A 270 3.68 9.87 1.10
C PHE A 270 3.88 9.26 2.47
N ILE A 271 3.35 9.90 3.53
CA ILE A 271 3.42 9.34 4.87
C ILE A 271 2.63 8.03 4.96
N PHE A 272 1.40 8.00 4.43
CA PHE A 272 0.59 6.79 4.38
C PHE A 272 1.30 5.64 3.65
N ALA A 273 1.78 5.91 2.43
CA ALA A 273 2.45 4.92 1.60
C ALA A 273 3.74 4.42 2.26
N GLY A 274 4.55 5.32 2.82
CA GLY A 274 5.80 4.97 3.48
C GLY A 274 5.62 4.21 4.79
N TYR A 275 4.60 4.54 5.58
CA TYR A 275 4.29 3.87 6.84
C TYR A 275 3.68 2.48 6.63
N GLU A 276 2.53 2.42 5.96
CA GLU A 276 1.68 1.23 5.99
C GLU A 276 2.26 0.12 5.12
N THR A 277 2.70 0.44 3.90
CA THR A 277 3.18 -0.58 2.96
C THR A 277 4.51 -1.18 3.37
N THR A 278 5.46 -0.36 3.85
CA THR A 278 6.78 -0.81 4.31
C THR A 278 6.66 -1.70 5.54
N SER A 279 5.90 -1.27 6.55
CA SER A 279 5.77 -2.02 7.81
C SER A 279 5.06 -3.36 7.62
N THR A 280 4.03 -3.42 6.76
CA THR A 280 3.34 -4.66 6.42
C THR A 280 4.26 -5.59 5.61
N SER A 281 4.99 -5.08 4.63
CA SER A 281 5.94 -5.87 3.83
C SER A 281 7.08 -6.44 4.69
N LEU A 282 7.65 -5.66 5.60
CA LEU A 282 8.64 -6.12 6.57
C LEU A 282 8.07 -7.20 7.49
N SER A 283 6.83 -7.06 7.94
CA SER A 283 6.17 -8.05 8.79
C SER A 283 5.99 -9.39 8.07
N PHE A 284 5.56 -9.37 6.79
CA PHE A 284 5.49 -10.58 5.97
C PHE A 284 6.87 -11.19 5.74
N LEU A 285 7.89 -10.38 5.43
CA LEU A 285 9.25 -10.85 5.19
C LEU A 285 9.77 -11.60 6.42
N MET A 286 9.66 -11.00 7.61
CA MET A 286 10.12 -11.63 8.85
C MET A 286 9.31 -12.88 9.21
N TYR A 287 8.01 -12.91 8.89
CA TYR A 287 7.20 -14.13 9.01
C TYR A 287 7.73 -15.26 8.12
N MET A 288 8.04 -14.96 6.86
CA MET A 288 8.60 -15.94 5.93
C MET A 288 9.95 -16.47 6.42
N LEU A 289 10.82 -15.59 6.92
CA LEU A 289 12.11 -15.99 7.48
C LEU A 289 11.95 -16.83 8.76
N ALA A 290 11.01 -16.51 9.63
CA ALA A 290 10.79 -17.27 10.86
C ALA A 290 10.22 -18.67 10.57
N THR A 291 9.39 -18.80 9.54
CA THR A 291 8.80 -20.08 9.13
C THR A 291 9.71 -20.90 8.19
N HIS A 292 10.80 -20.31 7.68
CA HIS A 292 11.81 -20.98 6.84
C HIS A 292 13.22 -20.74 7.42
N PRO A 293 13.60 -21.47 8.50
CA PRO A 293 14.87 -21.25 9.19
C PRO A 293 16.11 -21.41 8.32
N ASP A 294 16.06 -22.29 7.32
CA ASP A 294 17.09 -22.50 6.31
C ASP A 294 17.33 -21.26 5.45
N VAL A 295 16.26 -20.59 5.01
CA VAL A 295 16.34 -19.34 4.26
C VAL A 295 16.89 -18.22 5.14
N GLN A 296 16.42 -18.14 6.40
CA GLN A 296 16.91 -17.16 7.36
C GLN A 296 18.40 -17.32 7.65
N GLN A 297 18.85 -18.56 7.87
CA GLN A 297 20.26 -18.86 8.09
C GLN A 297 21.11 -18.48 6.88
N LYS A 298 20.71 -18.90 5.67
CA LYS A 298 21.44 -18.56 4.44
C LYS A 298 21.52 -17.05 4.19
N LEU A 299 20.46 -16.30 4.52
CA LEU A 299 20.48 -14.84 4.45
C LEU A 299 21.39 -14.22 5.52
N GLN A 300 21.39 -14.76 6.74
CA GLN A 300 22.32 -14.34 7.79
C GLN A 300 23.78 -14.57 7.38
N GLU A 301 24.10 -15.70 6.72
CA GLU A 301 25.44 -16.01 6.20
C GLU A 301 25.88 -15.00 5.11
N GLU A 302 25.00 -14.64 4.17
CA GLU A 302 25.27 -13.57 3.18
C GLU A 302 25.54 -12.21 3.85
N ILE A 303 24.73 -11.88 4.86
CA ILE A 303 24.87 -10.64 5.65
C ILE A 303 26.21 -10.62 6.39
N ASP A 304 26.56 -11.70 7.08
CA ASP A 304 27.78 -11.76 7.89
C ASP A 304 29.04 -11.75 7.01
N THR A 305 28.97 -12.35 5.81
CA THR A 305 30.04 -12.28 4.80
C THR A 305 30.22 -10.87 4.24
N THR A 306 29.11 -10.18 3.96
CA THR A 306 29.12 -8.82 3.38
C THR A 306 29.52 -7.76 4.41
N PHE A 307 29.09 -7.93 5.66
CA PHE A 307 29.27 -7.00 6.76
C PHE A 307 29.81 -7.71 8.02
N PRO A 308 31.09 -8.13 7.98
CA PRO A 308 31.70 -8.87 9.08
C PRO A 308 31.68 -8.07 10.38
N ASN A 309 31.63 -8.76 11.53
CA ASN A 309 31.59 -8.14 12.87
C ASN A 309 30.45 -7.13 13.05
N LYS A 310 29.31 -7.36 12.40
CA LYS A 310 28.14 -6.46 12.42
C LYS A 310 28.48 -5.04 11.91
N ALA A 311 29.39 -4.94 10.95
CA ALA A 311 29.78 -3.67 10.35
C ALA A 311 28.53 -2.89 9.86
N PRO A 312 28.51 -1.55 10.00
CA PRO A 312 27.41 -0.74 9.48
C PRO A 312 27.25 -0.94 7.97
N PRO A 313 26.01 -1.20 7.48
CA PRO A 313 25.78 -1.37 6.05
C PRO A 313 26.10 -0.09 5.27
N THR A 314 26.64 -0.25 4.06
CA THR A 314 26.81 0.85 3.09
C THR A 314 25.82 0.70 1.93
N TYR A 315 25.50 1.80 1.24
CA TYR A 315 24.53 1.79 0.16
C TYR A 315 24.93 0.82 -0.97
N ASP A 316 26.17 0.92 -1.45
CA ASP A 316 26.65 0.13 -2.58
C ASP A 316 26.67 -1.38 -2.27
N ALA A 317 27.14 -1.75 -1.08
CA ALA A 317 27.15 -3.15 -0.66
C ALA A 317 25.73 -3.70 -0.50
N LEU A 318 24.80 -2.92 0.10
CA LEU A 318 23.41 -3.34 0.29
C LEU A 318 22.69 -3.63 -1.04
N VAL A 319 22.97 -2.84 -2.08
CA VAL A 319 22.36 -3.02 -3.41
C VAL A 319 22.91 -4.28 -4.11
N GLN A 320 24.13 -4.71 -3.78
CA GLN A 320 24.77 -5.88 -4.38
C GLN A 320 24.39 -7.21 -3.73
N MET A 321 23.72 -7.21 -2.58
CA MET A 321 23.27 -8.44 -1.90
C MET A 321 22.20 -9.17 -2.71
N GLU A 322 22.56 -10.31 -3.29
CA GLU A 322 21.73 -11.03 -4.24
C GLU A 322 20.65 -11.83 -3.53
N TYR A 323 21.00 -12.58 -2.49
CA TYR A 323 20.06 -13.44 -1.77
C TYR A 323 19.06 -12.61 -0.98
N LEU A 324 19.49 -11.48 -0.39
CA LEU A 324 18.58 -10.49 0.17
C LEU A 324 17.57 -9.97 -0.86
N ASP A 325 17.99 -9.67 -2.09
CA ASP A 325 17.08 -9.24 -3.16
C ASP A 325 16.08 -10.35 -3.52
N MET A 326 16.55 -11.60 -3.57
CA MET A 326 15.72 -12.76 -3.83
C MET A 326 14.64 -12.96 -2.76
N VAL A 327 15.00 -12.88 -1.48
CA VAL A 327 14.09 -13.00 -0.34
C VAL A 327 13.03 -11.90 -0.34
N VAL A 328 13.44 -10.64 -0.59
CA VAL A 328 12.53 -9.50 -0.67
C VAL A 328 11.55 -9.68 -1.83
N ASN A 329 12.03 -10.06 -3.01
CA ASN A 329 11.18 -10.23 -4.18
C ASN A 329 10.21 -11.41 -4.04
N GLU A 330 10.64 -12.54 -3.49
CA GLU A 330 9.76 -13.68 -3.25
C GLU A 330 8.69 -13.35 -2.19
N THR A 331 9.03 -12.55 -1.18
CA THR A 331 8.05 -12.04 -0.22
C THR A 331 7.01 -11.18 -0.92
N LEU A 332 7.42 -10.25 -1.79
CA LEU A 332 6.52 -9.38 -2.55
C LEU A 332 5.72 -10.13 -3.62
N ARG A 333 6.20 -11.28 -4.10
CA ARG A 333 5.46 -12.19 -4.97
C ARG A 333 4.27 -12.81 -4.22
N LEU A 334 4.51 -13.35 -3.02
CA LEU A 334 3.44 -13.92 -2.19
C LEU A 334 2.54 -12.83 -1.60
N PHE A 335 3.08 -11.70 -1.16
CA PHE A 335 2.32 -10.68 -0.46
C PHE A 335 2.46 -9.30 -1.11
N PRO A 336 1.92 -9.10 -2.33
CA PRO A 336 1.86 -7.77 -2.92
C PRO A 336 0.84 -6.93 -2.14
N VAL A 337 1.32 -5.99 -1.32
CA VAL A 337 0.46 -5.13 -0.47
C VAL A 337 -0.66 -4.47 -1.29
N ALA A 338 -0.34 -4.04 -2.51
CA ALA A 338 -1.32 -3.66 -3.53
C ALA A 338 -1.69 -4.89 -4.39
N GLY A 339 -2.75 -5.60 -4.01
CA GLY A 339 -3.16 -6.85 -4.67
C GLY A 339 -3.77 -6.69 -6.08
N ARG A 340 -4.21 -5.47 -6.44
CA ARG A 340 -4.80 -5.11 -7.74
C ARG A 340 -4.15 -3.86 -8.30
N ILE A 341 -4.10 -3.76 -9.62
CA ILE A 341 -3.72 -2.53 -10.35
C ILE A 341 -4.87 -2.11 -11.22
N GLU A 342 -5.28 -0.85 -11.13
CA GLU A 342 -6.48 -0.34 -11.80
C GLU A 342 -6.19 0.83 -12.73
N ARG A 343 -6.90 0.88 -13.86
CA ARG A 343 -6.82 1.96 -14.84
C ARG A 343 -8.21 2.26 -15.41
N VAL A 344 -8.63 3.52 -15.36
CA VAL A 344 -9.88 3.95 -16.02
C VAL A 344 -9.64 4.17 -17.51
N CYS A 345 -10.45 3.51 -18.34
CA CYS A 345 -10.47 3.71 -19.78
C CYS A 345 -11.04 5.10 -20.12
N LYS A 346 -10.25 5.98 -20.75
CA LYS A 346 -10.66 7.37 -21.02
C LYS A 346 -11.44 7.57 -22.32
N LYS A 347 -11.35 6.62 -23.24
CA LYS A 347 -12.00 6.64 -24.56
C LYS A 347 -12.24 5.21 -25.01
N ASP A 348 -13.26 4.99 -25.83
CA ASP A 348 -13.49 3.68 -26.44
C ASP A 348 -12.24 3.26 -27.21
N VAL A 349 -11.79 2.03 -26.96
CA VAL A 349 -10.55 1.51 -27.53
C VAL A 349 -10.66 0.00 -27.71
N GLU A 350 -10.01 -0.52 -28.74
CA GLU A 350 -9.80 -1.94 -28.92
C GLU A 350 -8.33 -2.29 -28.64
N ILE A 351 -8.09 -3.23 -27.74
CA ILE A 351 -6.75 -3.71 -27.38
C ILE A 351 -6.77 -5.23 -27.46
N ASN A 352 -5.88 -5.83 -28.26
CA ASN A 352 -5.80 -7.28 -28.43
C ASN A 352 -7.15 -7.95 -28.75
N ARG A 353 -7.96 -7.33 -29.62
CA ARG A 353 -9.31 -7.77 -30.00
C ARG A 353 -10.35 -7.72 -28.88
N VAL A 354 -10.06 -7.01 -27.79
CA VAL A 354 -11.00 -6.73 -26.71
C VAL A 354 -11.41 -5.27 -26.80
N PHE A 355 -12.70 -5.03 -27.02
CA PHE A 355 -13.28 -3.69 -26.99
C PHE A 355 -13.52 -3.25 -25.54
N ILE A 356 -12.96 -2.10 -25.16
CA ILE A 356 -13.04 -1.53 -23.82
C ILE A 356 -13.74 -0.16 -23.92
N PRO A 357 -15.01 -0.08 -23.48
CA PRO A 357 -15.75 1.18 -23.47
C PRO A 357 -15.12 2.21 -22.53
N LYS A 358 -15.26 3.49 -22.88
CA LYS A 358 -14.93 4.63 -22.02
C LYS A 358 -15.63 4.51 -20.66
N GLY A 359 -14.91 4.87 -19.61
CA GLY A 359 -15.37 4.81 -18.23
C GLY A 359 -15.15 3.45 -17.54
N THR A 360 -14.87 2.39 -18.30
CA THR A 360 -14.60 1.05 -17.75
C THR A 360 -13.29 1.06 -16.95
N VAL A 361 -13.29 0.48 -15.76
CA VAL A 361 -12.07 0.22 -14.99
C VAL A 361 -11.46 -1.10 -15.47
N VAL A 362 -10.25 -1.04 -16.02
CA VAL A 362 -9.43 -2.21 -16.33
C VAL A 362 -8.62 -2.54 -15.09
N MET A 363 -8.75 -3.77 -14.59
CA MET A 363 -8.11 -4.25 -13.37
C MET A 363 -7.16 -5.42 -13.71
N VAL A 364 -5.96 -5.39 -13.14
CA VAL A 364 -4.98 -6.46 -13.21
C VAL A 364 -4.83 -7.10 -11.81
N PRO A 365 -5.17 -8.37 -11.64
CA PRO A 365 -5.19 -9.05 -10.33
C PRO A 365 -3.79 -9.54 -9.95
N SER A 366 -2.88 -8.63 -9.59
CA SER A 366 -1.47 -8.95 -9.28
C SER A 366 -1.32 -10.11 -8.30
N ILE A 367 -2.12 -10.17 -7.24
CA ILE A 367 -2.04 -11.23 -6.23
C ILE A 367 -2.38 -12.63 -6.78
N VAL A 368 -3.25 -12.70 -7.79
CA VAL A 368 -3.62 -13.95 -8.47
C VAL A 368 -2.54 -14.33 -9.48
N LEU A 369 -2.10 -13.38 -10.32
CA LEU A 369 -1.07 -13.62 -11.33
C LEU A 369 0.26 -14.05 -10.71
N GLN A 370 0.61 -13.49 -9.56
CA GLN A 370 1.83 -13.86 -8.82
C GLN A 370 1.73 -15.24 -8.13
N ARG A 371 0.56 -15.87 -8.13
CA ARG A 371 0.30 -17.22 -7.61
C ARG A 371 -0.24 -18.19 -8.67
N ASP A 372 -0.23 -17.80 -9.93
CA ASP A 372 -0.71 -18.66 -11.00
C ASP A 372 0.34 -19.75 -11.30
N SER A 373 -0.06 -21.02 -11.16
CA SER A 373 0.77 -22.20 -11.43
C SER A 373 1.28 -22.26 -12.87
N ALA A 374 0.65 -21.55 -13.81
CA ALA A 374 1.13 -21.47 -15.19
C ALA A 374 2.46 -20.70 -15.32
N PHE A 375 2.73 -19.76 -14.40
CA PHE A 375 3.95 -18.96 -14.38
C PHE A 375 4.88 -19.31 -13.22
N TRP A 376 4.34 -19.87 -12.13
CA TRP A 376 5.07 -20.14 -10.90
C TRP A 376 4.87 -21.60 -10.47
N PRO A 377 5.83 -22.50 -10.71
CA PRO A 377 5.75 -23.89 -10.22
C PRO A 377 5.64 -23.91 -8.70
N GLU A 378 4.71 -24.66 -8.09
CA GLU A 378 4.48 -24.64 -6.62
C GLU A 378 4.25 -23.21 -6.10
N PRO A 379 3.22 -22.50 -6.58
CA PRO A 379 3.09 -21.05 -6.44
C PRO A 379 2.90 -20.56 -5.00
N GLU A 380 2.41 -21.41 -4.10
CA GLU A 380 2.17 -21.05 -2.70
C GLU A 380 3.43 -21.24 -1.83
N GLU A 381 4.45 -21.95 -2.33
CA GLU A 381 5.71 -22.20 -1.61
C GLU A 381 6.65 -21.00 -1.69
N PHE A 382 7.35 -20.73 -0.58
CA PHE A 382 8.34 -19.66 -0.49
C PHE A 382 9.71 -20.12 -0.99
N ARG A 383 10.07 -19.71 -2.20
CA ARG A 383 11.31 -20.15 -2.86
C ARG A 383 12.07 -18.94 -3.42
N PRO A 384 12.95 -18.28 -2.65
CA PRO A 384 13.75 -17.13 -3.10
C PRO A 384 14.49 -17.37 -4.43
N GLU A 385 14.92 -18.61 -4.67
CA GLU A 385 15.64 -19.11 -5.84
C GLU A 385 14.95 -18.82 -7.19
N ARG A 386 13.64 -18.56 -7.19
CA ARG A 386 12.90 -18.07 -8.37
C ARG A 386 13.48 -16.75 -8.90
N PHE A 387 13.97 -15.90 -8.02
CA PHE A 387 14.53 -14.59 -8.34
C PHE A 387 16.06 -14.58 -8.49
N SER A 388 16.68 -15.76 -8.57
CA SER A 388 18.13 -15.86 -8.84
C SER A 388 18.50 -15.24 -10.19
N LYS A 389 19.75 -14.82 -10.34
CA LYS A 389 20.27 -14.26 -11.61
C LYS A 389 19.97 -15.14 -12.82
N LYS A 390 20.03 -16.46 -12.67
CA LYS A 390 19.73 -17.44 -13.73
C LYS A 390 18.27 -17.37 -14.20
N ASN A 391 17.34 -17.14 -13.28
CA ASN A 391 15.91 -17.18 -13.55
C ASN A 391 15.30 -15.78 -13.79
N LYS A 392 16.02 -14.70 -13.45
CA LYS A 392 15.51 -13.33 -13.47
C LYS A 392 14.93 -12.92 -14.84
N ASP A 393 15.59 -13.29 -15.93
CA ASP A 393 15.14 -12.95 -17.29
C ASP A 393 13.91 -13.75 -17.74
N SER A 394 13.58 -14.86 -17.06
CA SER A 394 12.37 -15.65 -17.32
C SER A 394 11.12 -15.05 -16.67
N ILE A 395 11.27 -14.11 -15.74
CA ILE A 395 10.15 -13.51 -15.01
C ILE A 395 9.49 -12.45 -15.88
N ASN A 396 8.24 -12.70 -16.27
CA ASN A 396 7.48 -11.74 -17.05
C ASN A 396 7.13 -10.51 -16.19
N PRO A 397 7.56 -9.29 -16.58
CA PRO A 397 7.32 -8.06 -15.82
C PRO A 397 5.85 -7.60 -15.81
N TYR A 398 4.98 -8.23 -16.59
CA TYR A 398 3.53 -8.03 -16.58
C TYR A 398 2.76 -9.07 -15.75
N ILE A 399 3.47 -10.04 -15.16
CA ILE A 399 2.93 -11.03 -14.22
C ILE A 399 3.41 -10.72 -12.79
N TYR A 400 4.69 -10.41 -12.63
CA TYR A 400 5.26 -9.95 -11.36
C TYR A 400 5.14 -8.42 -11.26
N LEU A 401 4.16 -7.93 -10.52
CA LEU A 401 3.73 -6.53 -10.48
C LEU A 401 3.60 -5.95 -9.05
N PRO A 402 4.54 -6.20 -8.11
CA PRO A 402 4.39 -5.72 -6.72
C PRO A 402 4.44 -4.19 -6.60
N PHE A 403 5.08 -3.52 -7.56
CA PHE A 403 5.18 -2.06 -7.65
C PHE A 403 4.46 -1.49 -8.88
N GLY A 404 3.70 -2.33 -9.58
CA GLY A 404 3.12 -2.00 -10.89
C GLY A 404 4.15 -1.71 -11.98
N THR A 405 3.68 -1.20 -13.11
CA THR A 405 4.52 -0.95 -14.30
C THR A 405 4.07 0.29 -15.07
N GLY A 406 4.93 0.76 -15.97
CA GLY A 406 4.74 1.95 -16.80
C GLY A 406 4.88 3.27 -16.03
N PRO A 407 4.44 4.40 -16.63
CA PRO A 407 4.59 5.73 -16.02
C PRO A 407 3.86 5.92 -14.69
N ARG A 408 2.90 5.04 -14.38
CA ARG A 408 2.09 5.03 -13.14
C ARG A 408 2.50 3.88 -12.21
N ASN A 409 3.76 3.48 -12.22
CA ASN A 409 4.30 2.55 -11.23
C ASN A 409 4.56 3.27 -9.89
N CYS A 410 4.95 2.51 -8.86
CA CYS A 410 5.27 3.06 -7.57
C CYS A 410 6.49 4.00 -7.65
N ILE A 411 6.27 5.30 -7.46
CA ILE A 411 7.33 6.30 -7.37
C ILE A 411 8.32 5.98 -6.23
N GLY A 412 7.83 5.41 -5.13
CA GLY A 412 8.62 5.06 -3.95
C GLY A 412 9.36 3.72 -4.03
N MET A 413 9.33 2.99 -5.15
CA MET A 413 9.87 1.63 -5.25
C MET A 413 11.33 1.53 -4.76
N ARG A 414 12.21 2.40 -5.26
CA ARG A 414 13.65 2.37 -4.89
C ARG A 414 13.87 2.72 -3.42
N PHE A 415 13.11 3.69 -2.90
CA PHE A 415 13.16 4.06 -1.49
C PHE A 415 12.67 2.92 -0.60
N ALA A 416 11.53 2.31 -0.92
CA ALA A 416 10.96 1.22 -0.15
C ALA A 416 11.90 0.01 -0.11
N LEU A 417 12.45 -0.41 -1.26
CA LEU A 417 13.40 -1.52 -1.32
C LEU A 417 14.67 -1.25 -0.50
N MET A 418 15.26 -0.05 -0.63
CA MET A 418 16.43 0.34 0.18
C MET A 418 16.10 0.33 1.68
N ASN A 419 14.99 0.95 2.07
CA ASN A 419 14.54 1.04 3.46
C ASN A 419 14.30 -0.35 4.07
N MET A 420 13.59 -1.22 3.36
CA MET A 420 13.31 -2.59 3.81
C MET A 420 14.60 -3.41 3.92
N LYS A 421 15.46 -3.38 2.90
CA LYS A 421 16.74 -4.11 2.91
C LYS A 421 17.62 -3.67 4.08
N LEU A 422 17.74 -2.36 4.32
CA LEU A 422 18.55 -1.85 5.43
C LEU A 422 18.01 -2.31 6.78
N ALA A 423 16.69 -2.25 6.97
CA ALA A 423 16.04 -2.75 8.19
C ALA A 423 16.33 -4.24 8.41
N VAL A 424 16.12 -5.06 7.38
CA VAL A 424 16.36 -6.51 7.44
C VAL A 424 17.81 -6.82 7.78
N VAL A 425 18.78 -6.15 7.14
CA VAL A 425 20.21 -6.35 7.45
C VAL A 425 20.52 -5.98 8.89
N ARG A 426 20.12 -4.80 9.37
CA ARG A 426 20.40 -4.37 10.76
C ARG A 426 19.80 -5.34 11.78
N VAL A 427 18.59 -5.82 11.51
CA VAL A 427 17.86 -6.76 12.36
C VAL A 427 18.53 -8.13 12.35
N LEU A 428 18.79 -8.72 11.19
CA LEU A 428 19.36 -10.07 11.08
C LEU A 428 20.85 -10.14 11.47
N GLN A 429 21.60 -9.03 11.43
CA GLN A 429 22.93 -8.94 12.05
C GLN A 429 22.89 -9.19 13.57
N ASN A 430 21.75 -8.96 14.23
CA ASN A 430 21.64 -8.94 15.68
C ASN A 430 20.69 -9.99 16.25
N PHE A 431 19.76 -10.49 15.44
CA PHE A 431 18.68 -11.34 15.94
C PHE A 431 18.32 -12.45 14.96
N SER A 432 17.80 -13.53 15.53
CA SER A 432 17.08 -14.57 14.82
C SER A 432 15.61 -14.57 15.24
N PHE A 433 14.71 -14.85 14.31
CA PHE A 433 13.27 -14.83 14.51
C PHE A 433 12.73 -16.24 14.46
N LYS A 434 11.86 -16.58 15.41
CA LYS A 434 11.19 -17.88 15.47
C LYS A 434 9.69 -17.71 15.73
N PRO A 435 8.86 -18.62 15.20
CA PRO A 435 7.46 -18.68 15.58
C PRO A 435 7.29 -18.95 17.09
N CYS A 436 6.22 -18.43 17.66
CA CYS A 436 5.75 -18.70 19.02
C CYS A 436 4.35 -19.32 18.98
N LYS A 437 3.77 -19.62 20.15
CA LYS A 437 2.44 -20.26 20.23
C LYS A 437 1.33 -19.36 19.66
N GLU A 438 1.54 -18.05 19.69
CA GLU A 438 0.62 -17.03 19.18
C GLU A 438 0.78 -16.80 17.67
N THR A 439 1.85 -17.31 17.05
CA THR A 439 2.08 -17.16 15.60
C THR A 439 1.06 -17.99 14.82
N GLN A 440 0.29 -17.34 13.95
CA GLN A 440 -0.64 -18.05 13.05
C GLN A 440 0.13 -18.74 11.92
N ILE A 441 0.08 -20.06 11.87
CA ILE A 441 0.67 -20.89 10.81
C ILE A 441 -0.40 -21.89 10.33
N PRO A 442 -0.78 -21.90 9.03
CA PRO A 442 -0.40 -20.95 7.99
C PRO A 442 -1.00 -19.56 8.21
N LEU A 443 -0.38 -18.52 7.64
CA LEU A 443 -0.88 -17.14 7.71
C LEU A 443 -2.20 -17.00 6.94
N GLU A 444 -3.20 -16.39 7.57
CA GLU A 444 -4.44 -15.99 6.88
C GLU A 444 -4.42 -14.50 6.56
N LEU A 445 -4.91 -14.13 5.38
CA LEU A 445 -5.04 -12.74 4.96
C LEU A 445 -6.39 -12.17 5.39
N ASP A 446 -6.38 -10.88 5.73
CA ASP A 446 -7.59 -10.14 5.99
C ASP A 446 -8.42 -9.95 4.70
N THR A 447 -9.68 -9.57 4.89
CA THR A 447 -10.69 -9.45 3.84
C THR A 447 -10.86 -8.01 3.33
N LEU A 448 -10.23 -7.01 3.96
CA LEU A 448 -10.50 -5.61 3.65
C LEU A 448 -9.23 -4.83 3.29
N GLY A 449 -9.34 -4.00 2.25
CA GLY A 449 -8.34 -3.01 1.89
C GLY A 449 -7.07 -3.59 1.26
N ILE A 450 -5.92 -3.16 1.78
CA ILE A 450 -4.60 -3.66 1.36
C ILE A 450 -4.37 -5.08 1.87
N ILE A 451 -3.45 -5.80 1.25
CA ILE A 451 -3.07 -7.14 1.72
C ILE A 451 -2.36 -7.00 3.08
N GLN A 452 -2.99 -7.54 4.10
CA GLN A 452 -2.53 -7.55 5.48
C GLN A 452 -2.94 -8.87 6.15
N PRO A 453 -2.27 -9.30 7.22
CA PRO A 453 -2.65 -10.53 7.91
C PRO A 453 -3.94 -10.34 8.72
N GLN A 454 -4.77 -11.38 8.79
CA GLN A 454 -6.03 -11.38 9.55
C GLN A 454 -5.78 -11.17 11.04
N LYS A 455 -4.72 -11.79 11.57
CA LYS A 455 -4.22 -11.58 12.93
C LYS A 455 -2.83 -10.94 12.86
N PRO A 456 -2.48 -10.03 13.80
CA PRO A 456 -1.14 -9.48 13.84
C PRO A 456 -0.07 -10.58 13.89
N ILE A 457 1.00 -10.42 13.11
CA ILE A 457 2.12 -11.35 13.14
C ILE A 457 2.90 -11.13 14.44
N VAL A 458 2.94 -12.17 15.27
CA VAL A 458 3.67 -12.20 16.54
C VAL A 458 4.80 -13.23 16.42
N LEU A 459 6.02 -12.86 16.78
CA LEU A 459 7.20 -13.74 16.73
C LEU A 459 8.06 -13.61 17.98
N ASN A 460 8.84 -14.65 18.27
CA ASN A 460 9.95 -14.59 19.22
C ASN A 460 11.20 -14.05 18.54
N VAL A 461 11.99 -13.30 19.31
CA VAL A 461 13.27 -12.73 18.87
C VAL A 461 14.37 -13.25 19.79
N GLU A 462 15.37 -13.88 19.20
CA GLU A 462 16.54 -14.41 19.90
C GLU A 462 17.77 -13.57 19.54
N LEU A 463 18.58 -13.25 20.54
CA LEU A 463 19.84 -12.54 20.33
C LEU A 463 20.83 -13.42 19.58
N ARG A 464 21.46 -12.87 18.55
CA ARG A 464 22.68 -13.42 17.94
C ARG A 464 23.86 -12.82 18.70
N ASP A 465 24.20 -13.42 19.83
CA ASP A 465 25.50 -13.22 20.44
C ASP A 465 26.53 -13.84 19.50
N GLY A 466 27.58 -13.07 19.18
CA GLY A 466 28.53 -13.46 18.14
C GLY A 466 29.18 -14.80 18.46
N THR A 467 28.69 -15.88 17.85
CA THR A 467 29.49 -17.09 17.66
C THR A 467 30.57 -16.75 16.66
N ILE A 468 31.69 -16.24 17.18
CA ILE A 468 33.00 -16.44 16.56
C ILE A 468 33.29 -17.93 16.71
N SER A 469 32.79 -18.74 15.78
CA SER A 469 33.37 -20.02 15.45
C SER A 469 34.21 -19.80 14.19
N GLY A 470 35.52 -19.95 14.13
CA GLY A 470 36.52 -20.31 15.12
C GLY A 470 37.87 -19.78 14.64
N ALA A 471 38.89 -20.01 15.48
CA ALA A 471 40.29 -19.68 15.26
C ALA A 471 40.91 -20.34 14.02
#